data_AF-A0A2H1V4T2-F1
#
_entry.id   AF-A0A2H1V4T2-F1
#
_cell.length_a   1.000
_cell.length_b   1.000
_cell.length_c   1.000
_cell.angle_alpha   90.00
_cell.angle_beta   90.00
_cell.angle_gamma   90.00
#
_symmetry.space_group_name_H-M   'P 1'
#
loop_
_entity.id
_entity.type
_entity.pdbx_description
1 polymer ?
#
loop_
_entity_poly.entity_id
_entity_poly.type
_entity_poly.pdbx_seq_one_letter_code
_entity_poly.pdbx_strand_id
1 'polypeptide(L)'
;MIQAKSKANGASQFRSSSVTENTASISSRTNMNIKIPITICFLMYIGTAHGLTCEEYLELPIEDNLSISDLQSMQPEDVVQCLLQLGKERLPLAEAEFIWKSIIKFYDGVGNIPDEVLGILHWVTIAITPEDYSNMTLSNIDVIQNFGLNYNLNEEQLSALATRVLEDFASKEPEDYTFYDLSAIRQILCAFNRSVIERIHPSSYREASIMIGKLENCNAEAMSGFATLAVQKLAFGPSEQWGENVLKLVGKVADFVPKQLNVKLGPQETKIAGTTDLQ
;
A
#
# COMPACT_ATOMS: atom_id res chain seq x y z
N MET A 1 5.78 13.54 45.64
CA MET A 1 6.31 14.92 45.54
C MET A 1 6.87 15.04 44.13
N ILE A 2 6.29 15.75 43.17
CA ILE A 2 5.85 17.15 43.14
C ILE A 2 4.47 17.26 42.44
N GLN A 3 3.74 18.32 42.79
CA GLN A 3 2.32 18.60 42.52
C GLN A 3 2.00 19.15 41.12
N ALA A 4 0.71 19.01 40.78
CA ALA A 4 -0.03 19.59 39.68
C ALA A 4 -0.43 21.08 39.84
N LYS A 5 -0.83 21.72 38.73
CA LYS A 5 -1.89 22.77 38.53
C LYS A 5 -1.87 23.18 37.03
N SER A 6 -2.91 23.08 36.19
CA SER A 6 -4.31 23.55 36.17
C SER A 6 -4.53 25.04 35.85
N LYS A 7 -5.20 25.29 34.69
CA LYS A 7 -6.23 26.30 34.30
C LYS A 7 -5.98 26.78 32.85
N ALA A 8 -6.86 26.62 31.84
CA ALA A 8 -8.30 26.89 31.64
C ALA A 8 -8.64 28.33 31.14
N ASN A 9 -9.37 28.37 30.02
CA ASN A 9 -10.42 29.31 29.56
C ASN A 9 -10.11 30.40 28.50
N GLY A 10 -11.06 30.51 27.54
CA GLY A 10 -11.43 31.73 26.79
C GLY A 10 -11.56 31.49 25.27
N ALA A 11 -12.65 30.95 24.72
CA ALA A 11 -13.91 31.63 24.34
C ALA A 11 -13.82 32.64 23.17
N SER A 12 -14.29 32.18 22.00
CA SER A 12 -15.11 32.84 20.96
C SER A 12 -15.29 34.36 20.97
N GLN A 13 -15.07 35.01 19.82
CA GLN A 13 -16.05 35.97 19.31
C GLN A 13 -16.00 36.21 17.79
N PHE A 14 -17.13 35.88 17.16
CA PHE A 14 -17.63 36.36 15.87
C PHE A 14 -17.75 37.89 15.84
N ARG A 15 -17.38 38.53 14.73
CA ARG A 15 -17.95 39.83 14.32
C ARG A 15 -17.91 40.00 12.80
N SER A 16 -19.08 39.83 12.18
CA SER A 16 -19.42 40.43 10.90
C SER A 16 -19.72 41.91 11.12
N SER A 17 -19.35 42.78 10.18
CA SER A 17 -20.03 44.05 9.93
C SER A 17 -19.75 44.52 8.50
N SER A 18 -20.85 44.88 7.88
CA SER A 18 -21.11 45.25 6.51
C SER A 18 -20.93 46.75 6.25
N VAL A 19 -20.67 47.06 4.97
CA VAL A 19 -21.22 48.19 4.18
C VAL A 19 -20.86 49.63 4.62
N THR A 20 -20.26 50.38 3.69
CA THR A 20 -20.83 51.67 3.23
C THR A 20 -20.43 51.94 1.78
N GLU A 21 -21.46 52.22 0.99
CA GLU A 21 -21.45 52.78 -0.36
C GLU A 21 -20.78 54.16 -0.39
N ASN A 22 -20.15 54.50 -1.51
CA ASN A 22 -20.00 55.88 -1.92
C ASN A 22 -20.25 56.00 -3.43
N THR A 23 -21.41 56.57 -3.73
CA THR A 23 -21.84 57.10 -5.03
C THR A 23 -21.06 58.37 -5.38
N ALA A 24 -20.55 58.46 -6.61
CA ALA A 24 -20.34 59.73 -7.28
C ALA A 24 -20.73 59.59 -8.75
N SER A 25 -21.64 60.46 -9.17
CA SER A 25 -22.27 60.52 -10.49
C SER A 25 -21.77 61.73 -11.27
N ILE A 26 -22.11 61.72 -12.57
CA ILE A 26 -22.15 62.83 -13.54
C ILE A 26 -20.85 63.06 -14.35
N SER A 27 -20.88 62.73 -15.65
CA SER A 27 -21.08 63.75 -16.70
C SER A 27 -21.12 63.11 -18.09
N SER A 28 -21.76 63.83 -19.02
CA SER A 28 -22.36 63.35 -20.25
C SER A 28 -21.58 63.80 -21.50
N ARG A 29 -21.83 63.11 -22.63
CA ARG A 29 -21.52 63.44 -24.04
C ARG A 29 -20.05 63.16 -24.44
N THR A 30 -19.70 62.63 -25.62
CA THR A 30 -20.27 62.71 -26.98
C THR A 30 -19.89 61.49 -27.81
N ASN A 31 -20.76 61.12 -28.76
CA ASN A 31 -20.48 60.23 -29.90
C ASN A 31 -19.24 60.66 -30.69
N MET A 32 -18.30 59.74 -30.91
CA MET A 32 -17.38 59.81 -32.05
C MET A 32 -17.12 58.40 -32.60
N ASN A 33 -17.56 58.23 -33.84
CA ASN A 33 -17.46 57.02 -34.65
C ASN A 33 -16.05 57.00 -35.27
N ILE A 34 -15.14 56.16 -34.76
CA ILE A 34 -13.80 55.98 -35.33
C ILE A 34 -13.68 54.52 -35.77
N LYS A 35 -13.73 54.32 -37.09
CA LYS A 35 -13.33 53.08 -37.75
C LYS A 35 -11.81 52.98 -37.70
N ILE A 36 -11.28 52.13 -36.83
CA ILE A 36 -9.85 51.78 -36.80
C ILE A 36 -9.67 50.47 -37.58
N PRO A 37 -8.76 50.41 -38.57
CA PRO A 37 -8.51 49.19 -39.33
C PRO A 37 -7.85 48.14 -38.42
N ILE A 38 -8.35 46.90 -38.50
CA ILE A 38 -7.81 45.72 -37.83
C ILE A 38 -6.48 45.38 -38.52
N THR A 39 -5.40 46.00 -38.05
CA THR A 39 -4.05 45.52 -38.28
C THR A 39 -3.84 44.34 -37.33
N ILE A 40 -3.86 43.14 -37.91
CA ILE A 40 -3.48 41.89 -37.25
C ILE A 40 -2.03 42.05 -36.78
N CYS A 41 -1.84 42.40 -35.50
CA CYS A 41 -0.58 42.17 -34.81
C CYS A 41 -0.50 40.67 -34.53
N PHE A 42 0.25 39.96 -35.38
CA PHE A 42 0.88 38.71 -34.98
C PHE A 42 1.94 39.06 -33.92
N LEU A 43 1.49 39.25 -32.68
CA LEU A 43 2.35 39.07 -31.52
C LEU A 43 2.67 37.59 -31.49
N MET A 44 3.86 37.22 -31.95
CA MET A 44 4.50 35.99 -31.51
C MET A 44 4.65 36.12 -30.00
N TYR A 45 3.67 35.58 -29.28
CA TYR A 45 3.82 35.27 -27.88
C TYR A 45 4.93 34.22 -27.83
N ILE A 46 6.14 34.64 -27.48
CA ILE A 46 7.16 33.72 -26.99
C ILE A 46 6.63 33.31 -25.61
N GLY A 47 5.67 32.39 -25.61
CA GLY A 47 5.22 31.73 -24.40
C GLY A 47 6.42 30.99 -23.86
N THR A 48 6.91 31.41 -22.71
CA THR A 48 7.61 30.49 -21.84
C THR A 48 6.70 29.27 -21.71
N ALA A 49 7.16 28.13 -22.21
CA ALA A 49 6.46 26.86 -22.05
C ALA A 49 6.47 26.56 -20.55
N HIS A 50 5.49 27.08 -19.84
CA HIS A 50 5.25 26.71 -18.46
C HIS A 50 4.74 25.28 -18.50
N GLY A 51 5.47 24.39 -17.84
CA GLY A 51 5.05 23.01 -17.65
C GLY A 51 3.75 22.94 -16.86
N LEU A 52 3.02 21.84 -16.99
CA LEU A 52 1.80 21.59 -16.22
C LEU A 52 2.13 21.64 -14.71
N THR A 53 1.45 22.49 -13.97
CA THR A 53 1.55 22.58 -12.50
C THR A 53 0.60 21.60 -11.82
N CYS A 54 0.81 21.37 -10.52
CA CYS A 54 -0.10 20.52 -9.76
C CYS A 54 -1.52 21.10 -9.69
N GLU A 55 -1.65 22.41 -9.48
CA GLU A 55 -2.95 23.11 -9.46
C GLU A 55 -3.69 22.96 -10.79
N GLU A 56 -3.01 23.15 -11.91
CA GLU A 56 -3.60 22.98 -13.25
C GLU A 56 -4.05 21.53 -13.47
N TYR A 57 -3.28 20.54 -13.01
CA TYR A 57 -3.68 19.14 -13.10
C TYR A 57 -4.95 18.83 -12.30
N LEU A 58 -5.08 19.38 -11.09
CA LEU A 58 -6.25 19.16 -10.22
C LEU A 58 -7.54 19.79 -10.78
N GLU A 59 -7.43 20.75 -11.70
CA GLU A 59 -8.58 21.38 -12.36
C GLU A 59 -9.02 20.65 -13.64
N LEU A 60 -8.25 19.65 -14.10
CA LEU A 60 -8.60 18.91 -15.32
C LEU A 60 -9.88 18.06 -15.13
N PRO A 61 -10.70 17.91 -16.18
CA PRO A 61 -11.85 17.02 -16.14
C PRO A 61 -11.40 15.57 -15.87
N ILE A 62 -12.13 14.86 -15.00
CA ILE A 62 -11.82 13.48 -14.58
C ILE A 62 -11.70 12.48 -15.76
N GLU A 63 -12.28 12.82 -16.91
CA GLU A 63 -12.28 11.96 -18.11
C GLU A 63 -10.99 12.06 -18.95
N ASP A 64 -10.14 13.06 -18.71
CA ASP A 64 -8.86 13.19 -19.40
C ASP A 64 -7.81 12.31 -18.71
N ASN A 65 -7.44 11.21 -19.37
CA ASN A 65 -6.35 10.36 -18.91
C ASN A 65 -5.02 11.12 -19.06
N LEU A 66 -4.31 11.28 -17.94
CA LEU A 66 -2.98 11.86 -17.91
C LEU A 66 -2.03 11.10 -18.84
N SER A 67 -1.42 11.81 -19.79
CA SER A 67 -0.42 11.22 -20.68
C SER A 67 1.00 11.39 -20.14
N ILE A 68 1.91 10.52 -20.58
CA ILE A 68 3.34 10.67 -20.29
C ILE A 68 3.91 12.02 -20.75
N SER A 69 3.39 12.61 -21.83
CA SER A 69 3.82 13.93 -22.30
C SER A 69 3.42 15.06 -21.36
N ASP A 70 2.26 14.96 -20.72
CA ASP A 70 1.80 15.94 -19.74
C ASP A 70 2.71 15.88 -18.50
N LEU A 71 2.96 14.66 -18.01
CA LEU A 71 3.91 14.40 -16.92
C LEU A 71 5.31 14.95 -17.20
N GLN A 72 5.83 14.73 -18.42
CA GLN A 72 7.15 15.22 -18.84
C GLN A 72 7.26 16.75 -18.85
N SER A 73 6.14 17.47 -18.91
CA SER A 73 6.13 18.92 -18.79
C SER A 73 6.23 19.38 -17.34
N MET A 74 5.79 18.58 -16.36
CA MET A 74 5.78 18.93 -14.94
C MET A 74 7.18 19.02 -14.36
N GLN A 75 7.40 19.93 -13.39
CA GLN A 75 8.63 19.90 -12.61
C GLN A 75 8.56 18.81 -11.53
N PRO A 76 9.71 18.29 -11.05
CA PRO A 76 9.72 17.29 -9.98
C PRO A 76 8.97 17.71 -8.72
N GLU A 77 8.98 18.99 -8.38
CA GLU A 77 8.22 19.55 -7.25
C GLU A 77 6.71 19.40 -7.45
N ASP A 78 6.19 19.76 -8.63
CA ASP A 78 4.77 19.63 -8.97
C ASP A 78 4.33 18.17 -8.92
N VAL A 79 5.18 17.24 -9.40
CA VAL A 79 4.91 15.80 -9.34
C VAL A 79 4.78 15.33 -7.90
N VAL A 80 5.66 15.76 -7.00
CA VAL A 80 5.60 15.39 -5.58
C VAL A 80 4.37 15.99 -4.90
N GLN A 81 4.05 17.26 -5.17
CA GLN A 81 2.86 17.91 -4.63
C GLN A 81 1.55 17.22 -5.06
N CYS A 82 1.51 16.70 -6.29
CA CYS A 82 0.35 16.01 -6.85
C CYS A 82 0.35 14.49 -6.66
N LEU A 83 1.35 13.93 -5.99
CA LEU A 83 1.59 12.49 -5.91
C LEU A 83 0.37 11.69 -5.45
N LEU A 84 -0.37 12.21 -4.46
CA LEU A 84 -1.57 11.55 -3.94
C LEU A 84 -2.60 11.28 -5.04
N GLN A 85 -2.79 12.21 -5.98
CA GLN A 85 -3.73 12.01 -7.09
C GLN A 85 -3.09 11.18 -8.21
N LEU A 86 -1.83 11.47 -8.55
CA LEU A 86 -1.10 10.78 -9.62
C LEU A 86 -0.98 9.28 -9.38
N GLY A 87 -0.69 8.86 -8.14
CA GLY A 87 -0.47 7.45 -7.80
C GLY A 87 -1.73 6.65 -7.49
N LYS A 88 -2.88 7.32 -7.26
CA LYS A 88 -4.09 6.69 -6.70
C LYS A 88 -4.67 5.60 -7.61
N GLU A 89 -4.72 5.86 -8.90
CA GLU A 89 -5.28 4.95 -9.91
C GLU A 89 -4.18 4.15 -10.60
N ARG A 90 -4.57 3.06 -11.27
CA ARG A 90 -3.60 2.19 -11.93
C ARG A 90 -2.87 2.93 -13.05
N LEU A 91 -1.56 3.07 -12.89
CA LEU A 91 -0.67 3.68 -13.87
C LEU A 91 -0.11 2.63 -14.84
N PRO A 92 0.09 2.98 -16.12
CA PRO A 92 1.01 2.24 -16.97
C PRO A 92 2.46 2.45 -16.47
N LEU A 93 3.33 1.48 -16.78
CA LEU A 93 4.67 1.41 -16.20
C LEU A 93 5.53 2.64 -16.53
N ALA A 94 5.42 3.18 -17.74
CA ALA A 94 6.23 4.32 -18.17
C ALA A 94 5.92 5.60 -17.36
N GLU A 95 4.65 5.83 -17.05
CA GLU A 95 4.17 6.94 -16.23
C GLU A 95 4.60 6.75 -14.78
N ALA A 96 4.45 5.54 -14.23
CA ALA A 96 4.94 5.21 -12.89
C ALA A 96 6.46 5.41 -12.76
N GLU A 97 7.24 4.98 -13.76
CA GLU A 97 8.70 5.18 -13.80
C GLU A 97 9.08 6.66 -13.86
N PHE A 98 8.36 7.46 -14.64
CA PHE A 98 8.61 8.89 -14.70
C PHE A 98 8.33 9.57 -13.36
N ILE A 99 7.20 9.26 -12.74
CA ILE A 99 6.84 9.79 -11.42
C ILE A 99 7.90 9.37 -10.39
N TRP A 100 8.28 8.09 -10.36
CA TRP A 100 9.28 7.58 -9.44
C TRP A 100 10.64 8.30 -9.59
N LYS A 101 11.14 8.44 -10.82
CA LYS A 101 12.39 9.18 -11.11
C LYS A 101 12.30 10.65 -10.71
N SER A 102 11.13 11.27 -10.84
CA SER A 102 10.90 12.66 -10.43
C SER A 102 10.96 12.81 -8.92
N ILE A 103 10.39 11.87 -8.16
CA ILE A 103 10.47 11.82 -6.70
C ILE A 103 11.94 11.68 -6.25
N ILE A 104 12.68 10.72 -6.81
CA ILE A 104 14.11 10.52 -6.50
C ILE A 104 14.89 11.82 -6.78
N LYS A 105 14.62 12.47 -7.90
CA LYS A 105 15.28 13.73 -8.28
C LYS A 105 14.95 14.87 -7.32
N PHE A 106 13.71 14.97 -6.86
CA PHE A 106 13.28 16.02 -5.92
C PHE A 106 13.93 15.86 -4.54
N TYR A 107 14.03 14.64 -4.03
CA TYR A 107 14.64 14.34 -2.73
C TYR A 107 16.15 14.08 -2.78
N ASP A 108 16.77 14.16 -3.96
CA ASP A 108 18.20 13.87 -4.18
C ASP A 108 18.62 12.48 -3.70
N GLY A 109 17.83 11.45 -4.04
CA GLY A 109 18.10 10.06 -3.74
C GLY A 109 16.99 9.34 -2.96
N VAL A 110 16.98 8.01 -3.08
CA VAL A 110 15.93 7.15 -2.50
C VAL A 110 15.90 7.20 -0.97
N GLY A 111 17.07 7.16 -0.33
CA GLY A 111 17.17 7.17 1.14
C GLY A 111 16.76 8.48 1.81
N ASN A 112 16.55 9.55 1.03
CA ASN A 112 16.12 10.86 1.51
C ASN A 112 14.60 11.06 1.39
N ILE A 113 13.88 10.11 0.80
CA ILE A 113 12.42 10.22 0.61
C ILE A 113 11.71 10.04 1.96
N PRO A 114 10.90 11.02 2.41
CA PRO A 114 10.17 10.91 3.67
C PRO A 114 9.12 9.79 3.68
N ASP A 115 8.87 9.20 4.85
CA ASP A 115 7.83 8.18 5.03
C ASP A 115 6.44 8.64 4.57
N GLU A 116 6.10 9.92 4.78
CA GLU A 116 4.82 10.49 4.33
C GLU A 116 4.63 10.41 2.82
N VAL A 117 5.73 10.48 2.05
CA VAL A 117 5.72 10.33 0.59
C VAL A 117 5.65 8.85 0.22
N LEU A 118 6.45 8.00 0.86
CA LEU A 118 6.45 6.56 0.61
C LEU A 118 5.08 5.93 0.90
N GLY A 119 4.38 6.43 1.94
CA GLY A 119 3.05 5.99 2.35
C GLY A 119 1.93 6.30 1.36
N ILE A 120 2.15 7.17 0.38
CA ILE A 120 1.14 7.58 -0.62
C ILE A 120 1.51 7.23 -2.06
N LEU A 121 2.58 6.45 -2.29
CA LEU A 121 3.04 6.10 -3.64
C LEU A 121 2.01 5.32 -4.46
N HIS A 122 1.20 4.49 -3.79
CA HIS A 122 0.19 3.65 -4.43
C HIS A 122 0.69 2.94 -5.70
N TRP A 123 0.10 3.19 -6.87
CA TRP A 123 0.50 2.51 -8.12
C TRP A 123 1.86 2.90 -8.66
N VAL A 124 2.51 3.96 -8.16
CA VAL A 124 3.90 4.27 -8.49
C VAL A 124 4.84 3.14 -8.05
N THR A 125 4.43 2.36 -7.04
CA THR A 125 5.16 1.19 -6.49
C THR A 125 5.60 0.19 -7.55
N ILE A 126 4.87 0.04 -8.65
CA ILE A 126 5.21 -0.90 -9.72
C ILE A 126 6.55 -0.59 -10.40
N ALA A 127 6.97 0.68 -10.36
CA ALA A 127 8.18 1.17 -11.01
C ALA A 127 9.43 1.15 -10.11
N ILE A 128 9.28 0.84 -8.83
CA ILE A 128 10.39 0.83 -7.88
C ILE A 128 11.25 -0.41 -8.13
N THR A 129 12.56 -0.23 -8.25
CA THR A 129 13.47 -1.33 -8.51
C THR A 129 13.86 -2.07 -7.22
N PRO A 130 14.35 -3.33 -7.29
CA PRO A 130 14.89 -4.04 -6.13
C PRO A 130 16.04 -3.26 -5.44
N GLU A 131 16.87 -2.56 -6.21
CA GLU A 131 17.95 -1.72 -5.70
C GLU A 131 17.38 -0.51 -4.93
N ASP A 132 16.36 0.16 -5.48
CA ASP A 132 15.70 1.26 -4.79
C ASP A 132 15.09 0.80 -3.46
N TYR A 133 14.35 -0.32 -3.46
CA TYR A 133 13.84 -0.89 -2.20
C TYR A 133 14.95 -1.12 -1.19
N SER A 134 16.08 -1.68 -1.64
CA SER A 134 17.24 -1.94 -0.78
C SER A 134 17.82 -0.68 -0.12
N ASN A 135 17.61 0.49 -0.73
CA ASN A 135 18.07 1.78 -0.26
C ASN A 135 17.00 2.58 0.54
N MET A 136 15.80 2.02 0.73
CA MET A 136 14.74 2.61 1.56
C MET A 136 14.78 2.05 2.98
N THR A 137 14.37 2.87 3.95
CA THR A 137 14.09 2.40 5.31
C THR A 137 12.59 2.16 5.49
N LEU A 138 12.20 0.94 5.88
CA LEU A 138 10.79 0.57 6.08
C LEU A 138 10.47 0.39 7.57
N SER A 139 10.59 1.47 8.35
CA SER A 139 10.32 1.43 9.80
C SER A 139 8.87 1.79 10.16
N ASN A 140 8.17 2.50 9.27
CA ASN A 140 6.82 3.00 9.48
C ASN A 140 5.76 2.01 8.95
N ILE A 141 4.79 1.66 9.80
CA ILE A 141 3.74 0.71 9.45
C ILE A 141 2.83 1.19 8.33
N ASP A 142 2.58 2.50 8.20
CA ASP A 142 1.74 3.05 7.13
C ASP A 142 2.41 2.89 5.77
N VAL A 143 3.73 3.03 5.72
CA VAL A 143 4.55 2.79 4.54
C VAL A 143 4.51 1.31 4.15
N ILE A 144 4.71 0.41 5.12
CA ILE A 144 4.61 -1.04 4.90
C ILE A 144 3.21 -1.41 4.44
N GLN A 145 2.16 -0.82 5.02
CA GLN A 145 0.78 -1.09 4.65
C GLN A 145 0.49 -0.68 3.20
N ASN A 146 1.02 0.45 2.75
CA ASN A 146 0.92 0.84 1.34
C ASN A 146 1.62 -0.19 0.45
N PHE A 147 2.88 -0.55 0.73
CA PHE A 147 3.62 -1.55 -0.05
C PHE A 147 3.05 -2.99 0.04
N GLY A 148 2.33 -3.30 1.12
CA GLY A 148 1.67 -4.59 1.33
C GLY A 148 0.42 -4.80 0.46
N LEU A 149 -0.03 -3.77 -0.26
CA LEU A 149 -1.12 -3.90 -1.23
C LEU A 149 -0.68 -4.73 -2.45
N ASN A 150 -1.65 -5.35 -3.12
CA ASN A 150 -1.36 -6.17 -4.31
C ASN A 150 -1.23 -5.30 -5.57
N TYR A 151 -0.02 -4.83 -5.84
CA TYR A 151 0.34 -4.16 -7.09
C TYR A 151 0.84 -5.10 -8.19
N ASN A 152 0.79 -6.41 -7.96
CA ASN A 152 1.32 -7.44 -8.85
C ASN A 152 2.82 -7.22 -9.17
N LEU A 153 3.60 -6.93 -8.13
CA LEU A 153 5.06 -6.82 -8.21
C LEU A 153 5.68 -8.15 -8.65
N ASN A 154 6.82 -8.07 -9.34
CA ASN A 154 7.57 -9.27 -9.70
C ASN A 154 8.29 -9.86 -8.47
N GLU A 155 8.81 -11.08 -8.61
CA GLU A 155 9.45 -11.82 -7.52
C GLU A 155 10.66 -11.08 -6.93
N GLU A 156 11.49 -10.45 -7.76
CA GLU A 156 12.67 -9.71 -7.30
C GLU A 156 12.29 -8.48 -6.48
N GLN A 157 11.30 -7.71 -6.94
CA GLN A 157 10.76 -6.55 -6.23
C GLN A 157 10.16 -6.95 -4.87
N LEU A 158 9.34 -8.01 -4.87
CA LEU A 158 8.68 -8.47 -3.65
C LEU A 158 9.67 -9.05 -2.64
N SER A 159 10.71 -9.73 -3.12
CA SER A 159 11.80 -10.26 -2.29
C SER A 159 12.66 -9.17 -1.66
N ALA A 160 12.99 -8.11 -2.41
CA ALA A 160 13.68 -6.94 -1.87
C ALA A 160 12.86 -6.24 -0.78
N LEU A 161 11.56 -6.03 -1.02
CA LEU A 161 10.63 -5.51 -0.02
C LEU A 161 10.57 -6.38 1.23
N ALA A 162 10.43 -7.70 1.07
CA ALA A 162 10.39 -8.64 2.18
C ALA A 162 11.65 -8.58 3.04
N THR A 163 12.83 -8.49 2.40
CA THR A 163 14.11 -8.34 3.08
C THR A 163 14.13 -7.06 3.92
N ARG A 164 13.73 -5.93 3.34
CA ARG A 164 13.68 -4.65 4.07
C ARG A 164 12.68 -4.66 5.23
N VAL A 165 11.50 -5.26 5.06
CA VAL A 165 10.54 -5.43 6.16
C VAL A 165 11.16 -6.25 7.30
N LEU A 166 11.86 -7.35 7.00
CA LEU A 166 12.50 -8.16 8.03
C LEU A 166 13.65 -7.44 8.74
N GLU A 167 14.37 -6.56 8.05
CA GLU A 167 15.49 -5.81 8.62
C GLU A 167 15.06 -4.57 9.42
N ASP A 168 14.06 -3.84 8.93
CA ASP A 168 13.74 -2.50 9.42
C ASP A 168 12.47 -2.43 10.28
N PHE A 169 11.53 -3.37 10.15
CA PHE A 169 10.17 -3.17 10.66
C PHE A 169 10.12 -3.18 12.19
N ALA A 170 10.27 -1.99 12.77
CA ALA A 170 10.22 -1.72 14.20
C ALA A 170 11.08 -2.67 15.06
N SER A 171 12.14 -3.25 14.47
CA SER A 171 12.98 -4.30 15.09
C SER A 171 12.20 -5.49 15.64
N LYS A 172 11.04 -5.81 15.03
CA LYS A 172 10.21 -6.94 15.41
C LYS A 172 10.72 -8.21 14.74
N GLU A 173 10.76 -9.29 15.50
CA GLU A 173 10.95 -10.63 14.94
C GLU A 173 9.60 -11.22 14.50
N PRO A 174 9.59 -12.21 13.57
CA PRO A 174 8.36 -12.85 13.13
C PRO A 174 7.47 -13.39 14.25
N GLU A 175 8.06 -13.89 15.34
CA GLU A 175 7.35 -14.35 16.55
C GLU A 175 6.51 -13.25 17.21
N ASP A 176 6.95 -11.99 17.10
CA ASP A 176 6.32 -10.83 17.72
C ASP A 176 5.27 -10.17 16.83
N TYR A 177 5.10 -10.64 15.59
CA TYR A 177 4.08 -10.11 14.69
C TYR A 177 2.67 -10.38 15.23
N THR A 178 1.93 -9.30 15.39
CA THR A 178 0.51 -9.29 15.72
C THR A 178 -0.34 -9.42 14.45
N PHE A 179 -1.66 -9.62 14.62
CA PHE A 179 -2.61 -9.52 13.51
C PHE A 179 -2.51 -8.19 12.74
N TYR A 180 -2.29 -7.08 13.43
CA TYR A 180 -2.15 -5.76 12.81
C TYR A 180 -0.91 -5.69 11.92
N ASP A 181 0.21 -6.25 12.40
CA ASP A 181 1.46 -6.30 11.64
C ASP A 181 1.30 -7.14 10.37
N LEU A 182 0.73 -8.34 10.49
CA LEU A 182 0.47 -9.22 9.34
C LEU A 182 -0.49 -8.57 8.33
N SER A 183 -1.47 -7.80 8.81
CA SER A 183 -2.41 -7.04 7.98
C SER A 183 -1.76 -5.90 7.21
N ALA A 184 -0.72 -5.27 7.76
CA ALA A 184 0.07 -4.27 7.07
C ALA A 184 1.02 -4.92 6.04
N ILE A 185 1.76 -5.96 6.43
CA ILE A 185 2.73 -6.64 5.54
C ILE A 185 2.03 -7.30 4.33
N ARG A 186 0.89 -7.96 4.56
CA ARG A 186 -0.03 -8.49 3.55
C ARG A 186 0.67 -9.18 2.36
N GLN A 187 0.73 -8.57 1.18
CA GLN A 187 1.21 -9.21 -0.05
C GLN A 187 2.72 -9.51 0.00
N ILE A 188 3.47 -8.75 0.80
CA ILE A 188 4.89 -8.97 1.05
C ILE A 188 5.15 -10.33 1.72
N LEU A 189 4.18 -10.83 2.50
CA LEU A 189 4.25 -12.16 3.12
C LEU A 189 4.46 -13.29 2.12
N CYS A 190 4.04 -13.12 0.85
CA CYS A 190 4.24 -14.11 -0.20
C CYS A 190 5.71 -14.36 -0.54
N ALA A 191 6.60 -13.42 -0.24
CA ALA A 191 8.03 -13.53 -0.49
C ALA A 191 8.82 -13.97 0.75
N PHE A 192 8.16 -14.20 1.89
CA PHE A 192 8.84 -14.76 3.05
C PHE A 192 9.11 -16.25 2.84
N ASN A 193 10.31 -16.67 3.24
CA ASN A 193 10.70 -18.06 3.23
C ASN A 193 9.85 -18.84 4.24
N ARG A 194 9.72 -20.15 4.01
CA ARG A 194 8.91 -21.01 4.88
C ARG A 194 9.34 -20.94 6.35
N SER A 195 10.64 -20.95 6.62
CA SER A 195 11.18 -20.90 7.98
C SER A 195 10.84 -19.60 8.72
N VAL A 196 10.76 -18.47 8.00
CA VAL A 196 10.36 -17.17 8.55
C VAL A 196 8.87 -17.19 8.87
N ILE A 197 8.05 -17.72 7.97
CA ILE A 197 6.60 -17.82 8.18
C ILE A 197 6.30 -18.73 9.38
N GLU A 198 6.93 -19.90 9.48
CA GLU A 198 6.68 -20.86 10.57
C GLU A 198 7.01 -20.31 11.97
N ARG A 199 7.80 -19.24 12.06
CA ARG A 199 8.10 -18.52 13.31
C ARG A 199 6.96 -17.63 13.78
N ILE A 200 6.05 -17.22 12.89
CA ILE A 200 4.91 -16.35 13.24
C ILE A 200 4.03 -17.05 14.28
N HIS A 201 3.64 -16.32 15.32
CA HIS A 201 2.81 -16.89 16.37
C HIS A 201 1.47 -17.40 15.80
N PRO A 202 1.06 -18.67 16.04
CA PRO A 202 -0.10 -19.26 15.38
C PRO A 202 -1.43 -18.56 15.68
N SER A 203 -1.56 -17.91 16.85
CA SER A 203 -2.76 -17.11 17.15
C SER A 203 -2.84 -15.85 16.29
N SER A 204 -1.72 -15.15 16.07
CA SER A 204 -1.66 -13.99 15.16
C SER A 204 -1.99 -14.41 13.73
N TYR A 205 -1.46 -15.56 13.27
CA TYR A 205 -1.83 -16.15 12.00
C TYR A 205 -3.34 -16.43 11.92
N ARG A 206 -3.93 -17.04 12.95
CA ARG A 206 -5.36 -17.38 12.98
C ARG A 206 -6.24 -16.15 12.82
N GLU A 207 -5.91 -15.06 13.51
CA GLU A 207 -6.61 -13.80 13.39
C GLU A 207 -6.45 -13.20 11.99
N ALA A 208 -5.27 -13.36 11.37
CA ALA A 208 -4.95 -12.86 10.03
C ALA A 208 -5.42 -13.78 8.89
N SER A 209 -5.96 -14.96 9.19
CA SER A 209 -6.08 -16.04 8.23
C SER A 209 -6.95 -15.69 7.02
N ILE A 210 -8.04 -14.92 7.23
CA ILE A 210 -8.95 -14.52 6.14
C ILE A 210 -8.20 -13.68 5.10
N MET A 211 -7.34 -12.77 5.55
CA MET A 211 -6.53 -11.92 4.68
C MET A 211 -5.44 -12.77 4.00
N ILE A 212 -4.71 -13.57 4.79
CA ILE A 212 -3.63 -14.43 4.28
C ILE A 212 -4.16 -15.42 3.24
N GLY A 213 -5.32 -16.02 3.49
CA GLY A 213 -6.00 -16.96 2.60
C GLY A 213 -6.48 -16.34 1.27
N LYS A 214 -6.43 -15.00 1.14
CA LYS A 214 -6.78 -14.25 -0.08
C LYS A 214 -5.57 -13.72 -0.82
N LEU A 215 -4.35 -13.88 -0.30
CA LEU A 215 -3.14 -13.46 -1.01
C LEU A 215 -3.08 -14.11 -2.39
N GLU A 216 -2.50 -13.38 -3.35
CA GLU A 216 -2.44 -13.80 -4.75
C GLU A 216 -1.00 -14.04 -5.15
N ASN A 217 -0.76 -14.92 -6.11
CA ASN A 217 0.58 -15.13 -6.68
C ASN A 217 1.70 -15.45 -5.66
N CYS A 218 1.38 -15.96 -4.46
CA CYS A 218 2.44 -16.44 -3.56
C CYS A 218 3.07 -17.72 -4.11
N ASN A 219 4.37 -17.88 -3.88
CA ASN A 219 5.06 -19.13 -4.17
C ASN A 219 4.59 -20.27 -3.24
N ALA A 220 4.84 -21.51 -3.67
CA ALA A 220 4.42 -22.70 -2.92
C ALA A 220 5.12 -22.85 -1.56
N GLU A 221 6.33 -22.30 -1.43
CA GLU A 221 7.11 -22.34 -0.19
C GLU A 221 6.40 -21.53 0.91
N ALA A 222 6.03 -20.28 0.61
CA ALA A 222 5.32 -19.40 1.53
C ALA A 222 3.96 -20.00 1.92
N MET A 223 3.19 -20.47 0.93
CA MET A 223 1.90 -21.10 1.19
C MET A 223 2.03 -22.37 2.06
N SER A 224 3.08 -23.16 1.88
CA SER A 224 3.36 -24.34 2.72
C SER A 224 3.72 -23.96 4.16
N GLY A 225 4.43 -22.83 4.37
CA GLY A 225 4.67 -22.27 5.70
C GLY A 225 3.38 -21.90 6.40
N PHE A 226 2.48 -21.17 5.72
CA PHE A 226 1.17 -20.82 6.27
C PHE A 226 0.32 -22.06 6.56
N ALA A 227 0.39 -23.07 5.71
CA ALA A 227 -0.33 -24.32 5.92
C ALA A 227 0.19 -25.08 7.15
N THR A 228 1.49 -25.01 7.42
CA THR A 228 2.09 -25.58 8.63
C THR A 228 1.64 -24.83 9.89
N LEU A 229 1.54 -23.50 9.85
CA LEU A 229 0.95 -22.71 10.94
C LEU A 229 -0.52 -23.05 11.17
N ALA A 230 -1.30 -23.18 10.09
CA ALA A 230 -2.73 -23.39 10.16
C ALA A 230 -3.11 -24.64 10.97
N VAL A 231 -2.32 -25.71 10.85
CA VAL A 231 -2.57 -26.97 11.55
C VAL A 231 -2.08 -26.98 13.01
N GLN A 232 -1.44 -25.92 13.47
CA GLN A 232 -1.03 -25.82 14.88
C GLN A 232 -2.23 -25.61 15.80
N LYS A 233 -2.14 -26.14 17.03
CA LYS A 233 -3.22 -26.12 18.02
C LYS A 233 -3.72 -24.70 18.35
N LEU A 234 -2.82 -23.72 18.38
CA LEU A 234 -3.17 -22.32 18.68
C LEU A 234 -3.78 -21.59 17.48
N ALA A 235 -3.65 -22.15 16.27
CA ALA A 235 -4.38 -21.71 15.09
C ALA A 235 -5.72 -22.45 14.96
N PHE A 236 -5.81 -23.42 14.04
CA PHE A 236 -7.04 -24.19 13.78
C PHE A 236 -6.94 -25.65 14.20
N GLY A 237 -5.75 -26.14 14.59
CA GLY A 237 -5.53 -27.54 14.93
C GLY A 237 -5.56 -28.49 13.72
N PRO A 238 -5.61 -29.81 13.94
CA PRO A 238 -5.51 -30.82 12.88
C PRO A 238 -6.54 -30.63 11.76
N SER A 239 -6.13 -30.77 10.50
CA SER A 239 -6.96 -30.48 9.34
C SER A 239 -8.13 -31.44 9.15
N GLU A 240 -8.06 -32.63 9.76
CA GLU A 240 -9.13 -33.62 9.78
C GLU A 240 -10.37 -33.12 10.55
N GLN A 241 -10.20 -32.11 11.41
CA GLN A 241 -11.26 -31.52 12.22
C GLN A 241 -11.83 -30.24 11.60
N TRP A 242 -11.30 -29.80 10.46
CA TRP A 242 -11.73 -28.54 9.84
C TRP A 242 -13.09 -28.71 9.18
N GLY A 243 -14.08 -27.96 9.67
CA GLY A 243 -15.35 -27.77 8.99
C GLY A 243 -15.29 -26.64 7.94
N GLU A 244 -16.40 -26.44 7.24
CA GLU A 244 -16.54 -25.40 6.19
C GLU A 244 -16.13 -24.00 6.66
N ASN A 245 -16.43 -23.66 7.93
CA ASN A 245 -16.04 -22.38 8.51
C ASN A 245 -14.52 -22.18 8.52
N VAL A 246 -13.76 -23.20 8.94
CA VAL A 246 -12.29 -23.12 8.97
C VAL A 246 -11.73 -23.08 7.56
N LEU A 247 -12.27 -23.88 6.64
CA LEU A 247 -11.85 -23.87 5.23
C LEU A 247 -12.04 -22.48 4.59
N LYS A 248 -13.15 -21.80 4.89
CA LYS A 248 -13.40 -20.43 4.43
C LYS A 248 -12.40 -19.41 5.03
N LEU A 249 -11.99 -19.61 6.28
CA LEU A 249 -11.03 -18.73 6.96
C LEU A 249 -9.60 -18.94 6.46
N VAL A 250 -9.21 -20.18 6.17
CA VAL A 250 -7.86 -20.54 5.70
C VAL A 250 -7.70 -20.22 4.20
N GLY A 251 -8.79 -20.31 3.41
CA GLY A 251 -8.79 -19.92 2.00
C GLY A 251 -7.79 -20.74 1.17
N LYS A 252 -7.03 -20.07 0.30
CA LYS A 252 -6.05 -20.71 -0.60
C LYS A 252 -4.97 -21.51 0.12
N VAL A 253 -4.69 -21.20 1.39
CA VAL A 253 -3.70 -21.95 2.19
C VAL A 253 -4.13 -23.41 2.38
N ALA A 254 -5.44 -23.71 2.35
CA ALA A 254 -5.97 -25.06 2.55
C ALA A 254 -5.44 -26.06 1.50
N ASP A 255 -5.16 -25.58 0.28
CA ASP A 255 -4.64 -26.40 -0.81
C ASP A 255 -3.20 -26.89 -0.57
N PHE A 256 -2.48 -26.27 0.38
CA PHE A 256 -1.09 -26.56 0.71
C PHE A 256 -0.93 -27.31 2.03
N VAL A 257 -2.03 -27.62 2.71
CA VAL A 257 -2.00 -28.41 3.94
C VAL A 257 -1.46 -29.80 3.63
N PRO A 258 -0.38 -30.24 4.31
CA PRO A 258 0.09 -31.60 4.17
C PRO A 258 -1.08 -32.53 4.50
N LYS A 259 -1.56 -33.27 3.50
CA LYS A 259 -2.47 -34.38 3.75
C LYS A 259 -1.67 -35.35 4.61
N GLN A 260 -1.99 -35.45 5.90
CA GLN A 260 -1.35 -36.47 6.71
C GLN A 260 -1.58 -37.80 5.99
N LEU A 261 -0.48 -38.47 5.66
CA LEU A 261 -0.48 -39.84 5.19
C LEU A 261 -1.38 -40.62 6.13
N ASN A 262 -2.45 -41.20 5.58
CA ASN A 262 -3.17 -42.29 6.20
C ASN A 262 -2.16 -43.35 6.65
N VAL A 263 -1.70 -43.28 7.91
CA VAL A 263 -1.28 -44.49 8.60
C VAL A 263 -2.56 -45.29 8.70
N LYS A 264 -2.74 -46.20 7.74
CA LYS A 264 -3.71 -47.28 7.83
C LYS A 264 -3.59 -47.85 9.23
N LEU A 265 -4.59 -47.61 10.07
CA LEU A 265 -4.93 -48.58 11.09
C LEU A 265 -5.32 -49.82 10.30
N GLY A 266 -4.33 -50.68 10.03
CA GLY A 266 -4.57 -52.01 9.54
C GLY A 266 -5.53 -52.71 10.49
N PRO A 267 -6.37 -53.64 10.00
CA PRO A 267 -7.22 -54.41 10.87
C PRO A 267 -6.35 -55.07 11.95
N GLN A 268 -6.66 -54.77 13.21
CA GLN A 268 -6.17 -55.58 14.32
C GLN A 268 -6.75 -56.97 14.11
N GLU A 269 -5.95 -57.88 13.55
CA GLU A 269 -6.22 -59.31 13.67
C GLU A 269 -6.21 -59.65 15.15
N THR A 270 -7.40 -59.75 15.73
CA THR A 270 -7.63 -60.51 16.95
C THR A 270 -7.19 -61.95 16.70
N LYS A 271 -5.94 -62.25 17.05
CA LYS A 271 -5.49 -63.63 17.30
C LYS A 271 -6.30 -64.15 18.48
N ILE A 272 -7.32 -64.94 18.18
CA ILE A 272 -7.91 -65.87 19.14
C ILE A 272 -6.85 -66.94 19.38
N ALA A 273 -6.17 -66.84 20.52
CA ALA A 273 -5.29 -67.88 21.01
C ALA A 273 -6.13 -69.14 21.30
N GLY A 274 -5.63 -70.27 20.81
CA GLY A 274 -6.31 -71.55 20.82
C GLY A 274 -6.55 -72.10 22.22
N THR A 275 -7.63 -72.87 22.31
CA THR A 275 -7.81 -73.89 23.34
C THR A 275 -7.58 -75.22 22.65
N THR A 276 -6.41 -75.81 22.88
CA THR A 276 -6.16 -77.23 22.63
C THR A 276 -6.55 -77.99 23.88
N ASP A 277 -7.32 -79.06 23.65
CA ASP A 277 -7.72 -80.09 24.59
C ASP A 277 -6.57 -80.64 25.44
N LEU A 278 -6.91 -81.10 26.66
CA LEU A 278 -6.34 -82.30 27.24
C LEU A 278 -7.21 -82.83 28.41
N GLN A 279 -7.66 -84.07 28.19
CA GLN A 279 -8.17 -85.11 29.12
C GLN A 279 -9.65 -85.10 29.52
#